data_AF-A0A962PB71-F1
#
_entry.id   AF-A0A962PB71-F1
#
_cell.length_a   1.000
_cell.length_b   1.000
_cell.length_c   1.000
_cell.angle_alpha   90.00
_cell.angle_beta   90.00
_cell.angle_gamma   90.00
#
_symmetry.space_group_name_H-M   'P 1'
#
loop_
_entity.id
_entity.type
_entity.pdbx_description
1 polymer ?
#
loop_
_entity_poly.entity_id
_entity_poly.type
_entity_poly.pdbx_seq_one_letter_code
_entity_poly.pdbx_strand_id
1 'polypeptide(L)'
;RREDIPQLARHFLRQAARELNVEPKVLRPETEQYLANLNWPGNVRQLENFCRWITVMASSREVHLNDLPPEFAEQEVQRGDSGSWTQALEAWADQELALGNSSILDQAVPMFERTMIDVALKHTAGRRRDAAALLGWGRNTLTRKIKELGEGHDSSDE
;
A
#
# COMPACT_ATOMS: atom_id res chain seq x y z
N ARG A 1 -8.93 -1.38 -19.00
CA ARG A 1 -7.81 -0.47 -18.65
C ARG A 1 -8.34 0.59 -17.68
N ARG A 2 -7.50 1.41 -17.03
CA ARG A 2 -7.99 2.43 -16.08
C ARG A 2 -8.89 3.46 -16.76
N GLU A 3 -8.63 3.75 -18.04
CA GLU A 3 -9.46 4.64 -18.87
C GLU A 3 -10.92 4.18 -19.05
N ASP A 4 -11.22 2.88 -18.84
CA ASP A 4 -12.56 2.31 -19.02
C ASP A 4 -13.41 2.33 -17.74
N ILE A 5 -12.78 2.56 -16.57
CA ILE A 5 -13.44 2.51 -15.25
C ILE A 5 -14.63 3.48 -15.17
N PRO A 6 -14.53 4.75 -15.61
CA PRO A 6 -15.67 5.68 -15.65
C PRO A 6 -16.89 5.13 -16.42
N GLN A 7 -16.66 4.55 -17.60
CA GLN A 7 -17.73 4.02 -18.44
C GLN A 7 -18.34 2.75 -17.83
N LEU A 8 -17.51 1.87 -17.28
CA LEU A 8 -17.94 0.64 -16.61
C LEU A 8 -18.73 0.95 -15.33
N ALA A 9 -18.29 1.89 -14.52
CA ALA A 9 -18.98 2.30 -13.30
C ALA A 9 -20.39 2.83 -13.62
N ARG A 10 -20.51 3.69 -14.64
CA ARG A 10 -21.82 4.18 -15.12
C ARG A 10 -22.72 3.05 -15.62
N HIS A 11 -22.15 2.03 -16.26
CA HIS A 11 -22.90 0.86 -16.71
C HIS A 11 -23.44 0.05 -15.51
N PHE A 12 -22.58 -0.30 -14.56
CA PHE A 12 -22.97 -1.10 -13.40
C PHE A 12 -23.94 -0.38 -12.47
N LEU A 13 -23.79 0.93 -12.28
CA LEU A 13 -24.77 1.73 -11.52
C LEU A 13 -26.16 1.72 -12.17
N ARG A 14 -26.25 1.80 -13.50
CA ARG A 14 -27.53 1.66 -14.21
C ARG A 14 -28.08 0.25 -14.12
N GLN A 15 -27.23 -0.76 -14.21
CA GLN A 15 -27.65 -2.15 -14.11
C GLN A 15 -28.20 -2.46 -12.70
N ALA A 16 -27.46 -2.09 -11.65
CA ALA A 16 -27.87 -2.27 -10.26
C ALA A 16 -29.17 -1.51 -9.94
N ALA A 17 -29.32 -0.29 -10.45
CA ALA A 17 -30.54 0.49 -10.28
C ALA A 17 -31.77 -0.17 -10.94
N ARG A 18 -31.60 -0.77 -12.13
CA ARG A 18 -32.66 -1.56 -12.78
C ARG A 18 -33.01 -2.82 -12.00
N GLU A 19 -32.01 -3.55 -11.51
CA GLU A 19 -32.21 -4.75 -10.70
C GLU A 19 -32.97 -4.46 -9.40
N LEU A 20 -32.71 -3.30 -8.77
CA LEU A 20 -33.32 -2.88 -7.51
C LEU A 20 -34.56 -1.98 -7.69
N ASN A 21 -34.97 -1.70 -8.94
CA ASN A 21 -36.08 -0.80 -9.28
C ASN A 21 -35.97 0.59 -8.62
N VAL A 22 -34.76 1.15 -8.59
CA VAL A 22 -34.46 2.49 -8.06
C VAL A 22 -33.89 3.39 -9.16
N GLU A 23 -33.81 4.69 -8.91
CA GLU A 23 -33.12 5.60 -9.82
C GLU A 23 -31.61 5.34 -9.83
N PRO A 24 -30.96 5.43 -11.02
CA PRO A 24 -29.52 5.27 -11.11
C PRO A 24 -28.79 6.42 -10.41
N LYS A 25 -27.85 6.05 -9.54
CA LYS A 25 -26.95 6.99 -8.89
C LYS A 25 -25.98 7.59 -9.90
N VAL A 26 -25.58 8.83 -9.67
CA VAL A 26 -24.64 9.58 -10.50
C VAL A 26 -23.38 9.86 -9.71
N LEU A 27 -22.24 9.43 -10.23
CA LEU A 27 -20.94 9.76 -9.64
C LEU A 27 -20.60 11.22 -9.98
N ARG A 28 -20.18 12.00 -8.98
CA ARG A 28 -19.60 13.32 -9.26
C ARG A 28 -18.26 13.19 -9.98
N PRO A 29 -17.82 14.20 -10.74
CA PRO A 29 -16.55 14.15 -11.48
C PRO A 29 -15.34 13.83 -10.58
N GLU A 30 -15.31 14.39 -9.37
CA GLU A 30 -14.27 14.15 -8.36
C GLU A 30 -14.24 12.69 -7.91
N THR A 31 -15.42 12.11 -7.64
CA THR A 31 -15.57 10.70 -7.26
C THR A 31 -15.23 9.76 -8.41
N GLU A 32 -15.60 10.10 -9.64
CA GLU A 32 -15.29 9.31 -10.83
C GLU A 32 -13.77 9.28 -11.11
N GLN A 33 -13.10 10.43 -10.99
CA GLN A 33 -11.64 10.50 -11.09
C GLN A 33 -10.95 9.72 -9.96
N TYR A 34 -11.48 9.82 -8.74
CA TYR A 34 -10.97 9.06 -7.61
C TYR A 34 -11.02 7.55 -7.87
N LEU A 35 -12.19 7.03 -8.27
CA LEU A 35 -12.39 5.62 -8.59
C LEU A 35 -11.50 5.13 -9.74
N ALA A 36 -11.27 5.96 -10.76
CA ALA A 36 -10.39 5.62 -11.89
C ALA A 36 -8.93 5.45 -11.47
N ASN A 37 -8.50 6.15 -10.42
CA ASN A 37 -7.15 6.07 -9.88
C ASN A 37 -6.97 4.95 -8.85
N LEU A 38 -8.05 4.31 -8.36
CA LEU A 38 -7.93 3.23 -7.38
C LEU A 38 -7.36 1.96 -8.02
N ASN A 39 -6.65 1.19 -7.20
CA ASN A 39 -6.24 -0.14 -7.58
C ASN A 39 -7.41 -1.10 -7.32
N TRP A 40 -7.87 -1.75 -8.38
CA TRP A 40 -8.94 -2.75 -8.37
C TRP A 40 -8.33 -4.17 -8.45
N PRO A 41 -7.79 -4.73 -7.36
CA PRO A 41 -7.08 -6.02 -7.38
C PRO A 41 -7.95 -7.19 -7.86
N GLY A 42 -9.28 -7.07 -7.73
CA GLY A 42 -10.27 -8.05 -8.20
C GLY A 42 -10.95 -7.69 -9.53
N ASN A 43 -10.37 -6.77 -10.31
CA ASN A 43 -10.86 -6.35 -11.63
C ASN A 43 -12.31 -5.83 -11.62
N VAL A 44 -13.01 -6.00 -12.75
CA VAL A 44 -14.37 -5.54 -13.05
C VAL A 44 -15.41 -5.98 -12.01
N ARG A 45 -15.25 -7.16 -11.40
CA ARG A 45 -16.17 -7.67 -10.38
C ARG A 45 -16.17 -6.84 -9.09
N GLN A 46 -15.01 -6.32 -8.68
CA GLN A 46 -14.97 -5.43 -7.52
C GLN A 46 -15.68 -4.10 -7.80
N LEU A 47 -15.49 -3.55 -8.99
CA LEU A 47 -16.18 -2.35 -9.42
C LEU A 47 -17.71 -2.57 -9.48
N GLU A 48 -18.15 -3.72 -9.98
CA GLU A 48 -19.56 -4.11 -9.99
C GLU A 48 -20.14 -4.22 -8.57
N ASN A 49 -19.45 -4.92 -7.65
CA ASN A 49 -19.88 -5.05 -6.26
C ASN A 49 -19.95 -3.69 -5.56
N PHE A 50 -18.95 -2.83 -5.79
CA PHE A 50 -18.95 -1.46 -5.30
C PHE A 50 -20.16 -0.68 -5.82
N CYS A 51 -20.47 -0.75 -7.11
CA CYS A 51 -21.62 -0.06 -7.69
C CYS A 51 -22.97 -0.56 -7.12
N ARG A 52 -23.10 -1.87 -6.89
CA ARG A 52 -24.28 -2.44 -6.22
C ARG A 52 -24.40 -1.92 -4.79
N TRP A 53 -23.31 -1.91 -4.04
CA TRP A 53 -23.28 -1.40 -2.67
C TRP A 53 -23.67 0.08 -2.61
N ILE A 54 -23.09 0.93 -3.47
CA ILE A 54 -23.41 2.35 -3.57
C ILE A 54 -24.89 2.58 -3.87
N THR A 55 -25.49 1.74 -4.70
CA THR A 55 -26.91 1.85 -5.05
C THR A 55 -27.81 1.65 -3.82
N VAL A 56 -27.41 0.78 -2.89
CA VAL A 56 -28.16 0.48 -1.66
C VAL A 56 -27.85 1.48 -0.53
N MET A 57 -26.58 1.85 -0.39
CA MET A 57 -26.08 2.56 0.79
C MET A 57 -26.02 4.08 0.64
N ALA A 58 -25.85 4.59 -0.58
CA ALA A 58 -25.81 6.03 -0.79
C ALA A 58 -27.21 6.64 -0.60
N SER A 59 -27.32 7.56 0.35
CA SER A 59 -28.55 8.29 0.67
C SER A 59 -28.96 9.25 -0.44
N SER A 60 -27.99 9.87 -1.11
CA SER A 60 -28.21 10.86 -2.18
C SER A 60 -28.15 10.25 -3.58
N ARG A 61 -28.78 10.90 -4.56
CA ARG A 61 -28.69 10.52 -5.98
C ARG A 61 -27.29 10.78 -6.55
N GLU A 62 -26.66 11.84 -6.07
CA GLU A 62 -25.26 12.14 -6.37
C GLU A 62 -24.38 11.50 -5.31
N VAL A 63 -23.35 10.78 -5.77
CA VAL A 63 -22.41 10.07 -4.91
C VAL A 63 -21.18 10.95 -4.73
N HIS A 64 -20.88 11.26 -3.47
CA HIS A 64 -19.71 12.01 -3.04
C HIS A 64 -18.60 11.06 -2.55
N LEU A 65 -17.40 11.58 -2.36
CA LEU A 65 -16.29 10.82 -1.76
C LEU A 65 -16.61 10.33 -0.34
N ASN A 66 -17.39 11.10 0.43
CA ASN A 66 -17.81 10.73 1.78
C ASN A 66 -18.84 9.59 1.81
N ASP A 67 -19.46 9.28 0.67
CA ASP A 67 -20.41 8.17 0.55
C ASP A 67 -19.70 6.85 0.21
N LEU A 68 -18.37 6.88 0.01
CA LEU A 68 -17.57 5.69 -0.27
C LEU A 68 -17.42 4.83 1.00
N PRO A 69 -17.37 3.50 0.87
CA PRO A 69 -17.03 2.65 2.00
C PRO A 69 -15.63 2.99 2.53
N PRO A 70 -15.39 2.82 3.84
CA PRO A 70 -14.12 3.18 4.47
C PRO A 70 -12.92 2.46 3.82
N GLU A 71 -13.10 1.23 3.36
CA GLU A 71 -12.08 0.45 2.64
C GLU A 71 -11.56 1.12 1.35
N PHE A 72 -12.36 1.97 0.70
CA PHE A 72 -11.96 2.73 -0.48
C PHE A 72 -11.50 4.15 -0.14
N ALA A 73 -11.93 4.72 0.99
CA ALA A 73 -11.44 6.00 1.50
C ALA A 73 -10.02 5.87 2.08
N GLU A 74 -9.71 4.75 2.73
CA GLU A 74 -8.39 4.47 3.32
C GLU A 74 -7.28 4.25 2.28
N GLN A 75 -7.62 3.93 1.02
CA GLN A 75 -6.64 3.82 -0.06
C GLN A 75 -5.97 5.15 -0.40
N GLU A 76 -6.59 6.30 -0.10
CA GLU A 76 -5.97 7.63 -0.28
C GLU A 76 -4.82 7.85 0.71
N VAL A 77 -4.94 7.30 1.93
CA VAL A 77 -3.90 7.33 2.97
C VAL A 77 -2.72 6.41 2.59
N GLN A 78 -2.95 5.39 1.75
CA GLN A 78 -1.90 4.49 1.27
C GLN A 78 -1.25 4.90 -0.07
N ARG A 79 -1.70 5.99 -0.70
CA ARG A 79 -1.06 6.51 -1.93
C ARG A 79 0.25 7.28 -1.69
N GLY A 80 0.70 7.38 -0.44
CA GLY A 80 1.96 8.01 -0.09
C GLY A 80 2.90 7.11 0.68
N ASP A 81 3.30 5.94 0.15
CA ASP A 81 4.58 5.40 0.66
C ASP A 81 5.36 4.39 -0.18
N SER A 82 4.77 3.63 -1.11
CA SER A 82 5.59 2.66 -1.89
C SER A 82 6.58 3.35 -2.85
N GLY A 83 6.20 4.49 -3.41
CA GLY A 83 7.11 5.39 -4.14
C GLY A 83 7.98 6.27 -3.24
N SER A 84 7.54 6.57 -2.02
CA SER A 84 8.22 7.48 -1.10
C SER A 84 9.55 6.92 -0.62
N TRP A 85 9.57 5.66 -0.14
CA TRP A 85 10.82 5.07 0.36
C TRP A 85 11.80 4.75 -0.76
N THR A 86 11.31 4.36 -1.94
CA THR A 86 12.17 4.08 -3.10
C THR A 86 12.77 5.37 -3.66
N GLN A 87 12.02 6.46 -3.71
CA GLN A 87 12.54 7.80 -4.06
C GLN A 87 13.52 8.33 -3.01
N ALA A 88 13.25 8.09 -1.72
CA ALA A 88 14.20 8.44 -0.66
C ALA A 88 15.51 7.64 -0.77
N LEU A 89 15.42 6.36 -1.14
CA LEU A 89 16.60 5.52 -1.39
C LEU A 89 17.37 5.97 -2.63
N GLU A 90 16.67 6.36 -3.70
CA GLU A 90 17.27 6.93 -4.93
C GLU A 90 18.03 8.22 -4.62
N ALA A 91 17.39 9.16 -3.90
CA ALA A 91 18.01 10.42 -3.49
C ALA A 91 19.24 10.20 -2.59
N TRP A 92 19.17 9.24 -1.66
CA TRP A 92 20.32 8.85 -0.85
C TRP A 92 21.46 8.27 -1.69
N ALA A 93 21.15 7.36 -2.62
CA ALA A 93 22.16 6.75 -3.48
C ALA A 93 22.87 7.78 -4.38
N ASP A 94 22.10 8.71 -4.97
CA ASP A 94 22.65 9.82 -5.76
C ASP A 94 23.57 10.70 -4.92
N GLN A 95 23.18 11.01 -3.67
CA GLN A 95 23.99 11.81 -2.77
C GLN A 95 25.30 11.12 -2.39
N GLU A 96 25.27 9.83 -2.02
CA GLU A 96 26.47 9.07 -1.66
C GLU A 96 27.45 8.97 -2.83
N LEU A 97 26.94 8.71 -4.04
CA LEU A 97 27.77 8.67 -5.25
C LEU A 97 28.32 10.04 -5.61
N ALA A 98 27.55 11.12 -5.41
CA ALA A 98 28.02 12.50 -5.62
C ALA A 98 29.12 12.90 -4.62
N LEU A 99 29.11 12.34 -3.42
CA LEU A 99 30.19 12.50 -2.42
C LEU A 99 31.44 11.67 -2.76
N GLY A 100 31.39 10.84 -3.81
CA GLY A 100 32.50 10.00 -4.25
C GLY A 100 32.63 8.69 -3.46
N ASN A 101 31.61 8.32 -2.68
CA ASN A 101 31.60 7.04 -1.96
C ASN A 101 31.39 5.88 -2.93
N SER A 102 32.15 4.81 -2.72
CA SER A 102 32.03 3.55 -3.47
C SER A 102 31.52 2.43 -2.57
N SER A 103 30.98 1.37 -3.18
CA SER A 103 30.43 0.23 -2.45
C SER A 103 29.32 0.59 -1.46
N ILE A 104 28.46 1.55 -1.82
CA ILE A 104 27.36 2.04 -0.97
C ILE A 104 26.39 0.95 -0.50
N LEU A 105 26.31 -0.19 -1.23
CA LEU A 105 25.53 -1.36 -0.82
C LEU A 105 26.03 -1.98 0.50
N ASP A 106 27.31 -1.88 0.79
CA ASP A 106 27.90 -2.40 2.04
C ASP A 106 27.37 -1.63 3.27
N GLN A 107 26.87 -0.41 3.07
CA GLN A 107 26.20 0.38 4.10
C GLN A 107 24.67 0.23 4.04
N ALA A 108 24.10 0.30 2.83
CA ALA A 108 22.65 0.25 2.62
C ALA A 108 22.03 -1.06 3.07
N VAL A 109 22.63 -2.20 2.72
CA VAL A 109 22.06 -3.53 3.00
C VAL A 109 21.99 -3.79 4.50
N PRO A 110 23.05 -3.59 5.31
CA PRO A 110 22.95 -3.74 6.76
C PRO A 110 21.93 -2.81 7.41
N MET A 111 21.84 -1.55 6.97
CA MET A 111 20.86 -0.60 7.49
C MET A 111 19.43 -1.07 7.21
N PHE A 112 19.15 -1.46 5.96
CA PHE A 112 17.85 -1.99 5.56
C PHE A 112 17.49 -3.26 6.33
N GLU A 113 18.41 -4.23 6.39
CA GLU A 113 18.19 -5.49 7.12
C GLU A 113 17.89 -5.24 8.60
N ARG A 114 18.65 -4.35 9.27
CA ARG A 114 18.41 -4.01 10.68
C ARG A 114 17.01 -3.43 10.89
N THR A 115 16.62 -2.45 10.07
CA THR A 115 15.28 -1.85 10.16
C THR A 115 14.17 -2.90 9.98
N MET A 116 14.31 -3.78 9.00
CA MET A 116 13.32 -4.83 8.74
C MET A 116 13.24 -5.86 9.88
N ILE A 117 14.38 -6.24 10.45
CA ILE A 117 14.45 -7.13 11.62
C ILE A 117 13.75 -6.51 12.81
N ASP A 118 14.03 -5.24 13.12
CA ASP A 118 13.44 -4.54 14.27
C ASP A 118 11.92 -4.44 14.15
N VAL A 119 11.40 -4.11 12.96
CA VAL A 119 9.96 -4.06 12.71
C VAL A 119 9.32 -5.44 12.86
N ALA A 120 9.93 -6.48 12.30
CA ALA A 120 9.42 -7.84 12.41
C ALA A 120 9.43 -8.36 13.86
N LEU A 121 10.46 -8.02 14.64
CA LEU A 121 10.53 -8.36 16.07
C LEU A 121 9.49 -7.60 16.88
N LYS A 122 9.30 -6.30 16.62
CA LYS A 122 8.23 -5.50 17.27
C LYS A 122 6.85 -6.11 17.01
N HIS A 123 6.54 -6.46 15.76
CA HIS A 123 5.24 -7.03 15.39
C HIS A 123 4.98 -8.42 15.99
N THR A 124 6.04 -9.16 16.32
CA THR A 124 5.95 -10.52 16.87
C THR A 124 6.21 -10.58 18.37
N ALA A 125 6.31 -9.42 19.03
CA ALA A 125 6.68 -9.29 20.45
C ALA A 125 7.97 -10.06 20.79
N GLY A 126 8.99 -9.98 19.92
CA GLY A 126 10.30 -10.60 20.11
C GLY A 126 10.38 -12.09 19.74
N ARG A 127 9.30 -12.69 19.22
CA ARG A 127 9.30 -14.11 18.81
C ARG A 127 10.07 -14.29 17.51
N ARG A 128 11.37 -14.61 17.62
CA ARG A 128 12.30 -14.76 16.50
C ARG A 128 11.83 -15.73 15.39
N ARG A 129 11.12 -16.81 15.73
CA ARG A 129 10.61 -17.75 14.72
C ARG A 129 9.53 -17.09 13.86
N ASP A 130 8.62 -16.36 14.48
CA ASP A 130 7.52 -15.67 13.81
C ASP A 130 8.07 -14.47 13.02
N ALA A 131 9.03 -13.73 13.58
CA ALA A 131 9.70 -12.62 12.90
C ALA A 131 10.43 -13.11 11.64
N ALA A 132 11.12 -14.25 11.71
CA ALA A 132 11.80 -14.84 10.56
C ALA A 132 10.78 -15.22 9.48
N ALA A 133 9.62 -15.78 9.87
CA ALA A 133 8.55 -16.11 8.93
C ALA A 133 7.99 -14.86 8.23
N LEU A 134 7.80 -13.74 8.94
CA LEU A 134 7.36 -12.48 8.35
C LEU A 134 8.35 -11.94 7.32
N LEU A 135 9.65 -12.14 7.56
CA LEU A 135 10.73 -11.72 6.65
C LEU A 135 11.02 -12.74 5.54
N GLY A 136 10.33 -13.89 5.52
CA GLY A 136 10.62 -14.98 4.57
C GLY A 136 11.96 -15.67 4.81
N TRP A 137 12.54 -15.54 5.99
CA TRP A 137 13.82 -16.11 6.37
C TRP A 137 13.67 -17.37 7.22
N GLY A 138 14.68 -18.24 7.17
CA GLY A 138 14.83 -19.30 8.16
C GLY A 138 15.18 -18.72 9.54
N ARG A 139 14.73 -19.38 10.62
CA ARG A 139 15.06 -18.99 12.01
C ARG A 139 16.57 -18.81 12.24
N ASN A 140 17.37 -19.71 11.67
CA ASN A 140 18.83 -19.67 11.81
C ASN A 140 19.43 -18.46 11.08
N THR A 141 18.87 -18.10 9.92
CA THR A 141 19.25 -16.90 9.15
C THR A 141 18.98 -15.64 9.96
N LEU A 142 17.78 -15.50 10.54
CA LEU A 142 17.46 -14.35 11.38
C LEU A 142 18.40 -14.25 12.60
N THR A 143 18.68 -15.38 13.25
CA THR A 143 19.56 -15.41 14.42
C THR A 143 20.99 -14.99 14.06
N ARG A 144 21.51 -15.46 12.92
CA ARG A 144 22.81 -15.05 12.40
C ARG A 144 22.83 -13.55 12.06
N LYS A 145 21.82 -13.06 11.34
CA LYS A 145 21.70 -11.64 10.97
C LYS A 145 21.60 -10.71 12.17
N ILE A 146 20.83 -11.10 13.20
CA ILE A 146 20.77 -10.35 14.47
C ILE A 146 22.15 -10.27 15.13
N LYS A 147 22.93 -11.35 15.11
CA LYS A 147 24.28 -11.36 15.68
C LYS A 147 25.24 -10.46 14.88
N GLU A 148 25.30 -10.66 13.56
CA GLU A 148 26.17 -9.89 12.65
C GLU A 148 25.86 -8.38 12.70
N LEU A 149 24.58 -8.02 12.77
CA LEU A 149 24.17 -6.61 12.83
C LEU A 149 24.19 -6.05 14.25
N GLY A 150 24.09 -6.87 15.29
CA GLY A 150 24.14 -6.44 16.69
C GLY A 150 25.57 -6.16 17.19
N GLU A 151 26.55 -6.93 16.71
CA GLU A 151 27.97 -6.76 17.08
C GLU A 151 28.62 -5.50 16.47
N GLY A 152 27.95 -4.83 15.52
CA GLY A 152 28.43 -3.58 14.90
C GLY A 152 27.94 -2.28 15.56
N HIS A 153 27.22 -2.34 16.69
CA HIS A 153 26.75 -1.14 17.41
C HIS A 153 27.45 -0.89 18.75
N ASP A 154 28.37 -1.78 19.15
CA ASP A 154 29.08 -1.73 20.45
C ASP A 154 30.56 -1.32 20.30
N SER A 155 30.96 -0.77 19.15
CA SER A 155 32.37 -0.38 18.88
C SER A 155 32.53 1.07 18.41
N SER A 156 31.73 2.00 18.94
CA SER A 156 31.89 3.44 18.66
C SER A 156 31.73 4.35 19.89
N ASP A 157 31.85 3.80 21.09
CA ASP A 157 32.09 4.55 22.32
C ASP A 157 33.44 4.11 22.93
N GLU A 158 34.54 4.55 22.32
CA GLU A 158 35.84 4.77 22.99
C GLU A 158 36.49 6.07 22.46
#